data_AF-A0A8X7CMQ3-F1
#
_entry.id   AF-A0A8X7CMQ3-F1
#
_cell.length_a   1.000
_cell.length_b   1.000
_cell.length_c   1.000
_cell.angle_alpha   90.00
_cell.angle_beta   90.00
_cell.angle_gamma   90.00
#
_symmetry.space_group_name_H-M   'P 1'
#
loop_
_entity.id
_entity.type
_entity.pdbx_description
1 polymer ?
#
loop_
_entity_poly.entity_id
_entity_poly.type
_entity_poly.pdbx_seq_one_letter_code
_entity_poly.pdbx_strand_id
1 'polypeptide(L)'
;MSFFSAFDVVKCETNEDCHNGGACTEQRTCKCLEGTIGDHCEEITACEDLKCEATDAECQFDFETRKATCVCRDKSQVYVNGQCV
;
A
#
# COMPACT_ATOMS: atom_id res chain seq x y z
N MET A 1 -36.03 21.11 11.30
CA MET A 1 -36.69 20.13 10.43
C MET A 1 -35.88 20.14 9.15
N SER A 2 -35.02 19.19 8.79
CA SER A 2 -34.97 17.72 8.98
C SER A 2 -33.47 17.32 9.03
N PHE A 3 -32.95 16.50 9.96
CA PHE A 3 -33.09 15.05 10.16
C PHE A 3 -32.42 14.18 9.06
N PHE A 4 -31.27 13.56 9.41
CA PHE A 4 -30.54 12.44 8.74
C PHE A 4 -29.87 12.76 7.38
N SER A 5 -28.68 12.27 6.99
CA SER A 5 -27.93 11.06 7.38
C SER A 5 -26.48 11.14 6.82
N ALA A 6 -25.51 10.42 7.40
CA ALA A 6 -24.20 10.19 6.81
C ALA A 6 -24.31 9.47 5.45
N PHE A 7 -24.01 10.13 4.33
CA PHE A 7 -23.97 9.63 2.93
C PHE A 7 -23.78 10.91 2.07
N ASP A 8 -22.69 11.28 1.41
CA ASP A 8 -21.73 10.58 0.59
C ASP A 8 -20.37 11.27 0.76
N VAL A 9 -19.41 10.65 1.47
CA VAL A 9 -18.02 11.11 1.38
C VAL A 9 -17.53 10.62 0.03
N VAL A 10 -17.55 11.51 -0.96
CA VAL A 10 -16.80 11.31 -2.22
C VAL A 10 -15.35 11.17 -1.81
N LYS A 11 -14.83 9.93 -1.79
CA LYS A 11 -13.44 9.69 -1.44
C LYS A 11 -12.56 9.99 -2.64
N CYS A 12 -13.00 9.67 -3.85
CA CYS A 12 -12.25 9.97 -5.08
C CYS A 12 -13.15 10.42 -6.23
N GLU A 13 -12.61 11.28 -7.09
CA GLU A 13 -13.20 11.67 -8.39
C GLU A 13 -12.43 11.02 -9.55
N THR A 14 -11.12 10.85 -9.39
CA THR A 14 -10.23 10.23 -10.39
C THR A 14 -9.28 9.23 -9.73
N ASN A 15 -8.59 8.42 -10.54
CA ASN A 15 -7.57 7.51 -10.01
C ASN A 15 -6.40 8.23 -9.33
N GLU A 16 -6.16 9.51 -9.64
CA GLU A 16 -5.07 10.28 -9.02
C GLU A 16 -5.36 10.61 -7.55
N ASP A 17 -6.62 10.59 -7.14
CA ASP A 17 -7.01 10.76 -5.74
C ASP A 17 -6.71 9.51 -4.90
N CYS A 18 -6.44 8.38 -5.55
CA CYS A 18 -6.05 7.14 -4.90
C CYS A 18 -4.53 6.97 -4.96
N HIS A 19 -3.88 6.84 -3.81
CA HIS A 19 -2.46 6.59 -3.69
C HIS A 19 -2.10 5.16 -4.12
N ASN A 20 -0.79 4.92 -4.29
CA ASN A 20 -0.23 3.57 -4.33
C ASN A 20 -0.84 2.67 -5.43
N GLY A 21 -1.22 3.26 -6.57
CA GLY A 21 -1.81 2.55 -7.70
C GLY A 21 -3.27 2.13 -7.52
N GLY A 22 -3.97 2.69 -6.53
CA GLY A 22 -5.42 2.48 -6.35
C GLY A 22 -6.23 3.02 -7.53
N ALA A 23 -7.42 2.46 -7.73
CA ALA A 23 -8.35 2.88 -8.79
C ALA A 23 -9.63 3.44 -8.19
N CYS A 24 -10.06 4.61 -8.67
CA CYS A 24 -11.34 5.16 -8.28
C CYS A 24 -12.47 4.39 -8.96
N THR A 25 -13.44 3.97 -8.15
CA THR A 25 -14.60 3.19 -8.61
C THR A 25 -15.80 4.10 -8.90
N GLU A 26 -16.81 3.56 -9.60
CA GLU A 26 -18.05 4.30 -9.90
C GLU A 26 -18.79 4.77 -8.63
N GLN A 27 -18.58 4.07 -7.51
CA GLN A 27 -19.09 4.40 -6.19
C GLN A 27 -18.31 5.54 -5.51
N ARG A 28 -17.35 6.18 -6.21
CA ARG A 28 -16.49 7.26 -5.70
C ARG A 28 -15.66 6.85 -4.48
N THR A 29 -15.24 5.59 -4.47
CA THR A 29 -14.35 5.01 -3.46
C THR A 29 -13.11 4.44 -4.12
N CYS A 30 -11.95 4.56 -3.45
CA CYS A 30 -10.72 3.94 -3.93
C CYS A 30 -10.77 2.43 -3.73
N LYS A 31 -10.51 1.69 -4.80
CA LYS A 31 -10.21 0.26 -4.75
C LYS A 31 -8.70 0.10 -4.66
N CYS A 32 -8.24 -0.29 -3.49
CA CYS A 32 -6.82 -0.48 -3.20
C CYS A 32 -6.26 -1.74 -3.85
N LEU A 33 -4.94 -1.71 -4.09
CA LEU A 33 -4.21 -2.88 -4.51
C LEU A 33 -4.06 -3.83 -3.31
N GLU A 34 -3.84 -5.11 -3.60
CA GLU A 34 -3.55 -6.08 -2.55
C GLU A 34 -2.29 -5.65 -1.79
N GLY A 35 -2.39 -5.59 -0.47
CA GLY A 35 -1.31 -5.08 0.37
C GLY A 35 -1.34 -3.57 0.64
N THR A 36 -2.36 -2.86 0.18
CA THR A 36 -2.61 -1.45 0.55
C THR A 36 -4.02 -1.24 1.07
N ILE A 37 -4.18 -0.33 2.02
CA ILE A 37 -5.46 0.00 2.66
C ILE A 37 -5.57 1.51 2.90
N GLY A 38 -6.73 1.94 3.39
CA GLY A 38 -7.05 3.33 3.66
C GLY A 38 -8.19 3.83 2.79
N ASP A 39 -8.62 5.05 3.04
CA ASP A 39 -9.70 5.68 2.25
C ASP A 39 -9.21 6.06 0.84
N HIS A 40 -7.90 6.32 0.73
CA HIS A 40 -7.19 6.65 -0.49
C HIS A 40 -6.04 5.68 -0.77
N CYS A 41 -6.00 4.51 -0.11
CA CYS A 41 -4.94 3.51 -0.28
C CYS A 41 -3.54 4.00 0.15
N GLU A 42 -3.49 4.92 1.10
CA GLU A 42 -2.27 5.58 1.59
C GLU A 42 -1.38 4.67 2.45
N GLU A 43 -1.95 3.62 3.05
CA GLU A 43 -1.22 2.69 3.92
C GLU A 43 -0.80 1.43 3.15
N ILE A 44 0.45 0.97 3.35
CA ILE A 44 1.00 -0.24 2.72
C ILE A 44 1.14 -1.34 3.79
N THR A 45 0.08 -2.12 3.99
CA THR A 45 0.04 -3.20 4.98
C THR A 45 0.86 -4.43 4.58
N ALA A 46 1.15 -4.62 3.29
CA ALA A 46 2.00 -5.74 2.87
C ALA A 46 3.40 -5.70 3.50
N CYS A 47 3.91 -4.51 3.83
CA CYS A 47 5.17 -4.36 4.55
C CYS A 47 5.05 -4.56 6.06
N GLU A 48 3.85 -4.42 6.63
CA GLU A 48 3.61 -4.73 8.04
C GLU A 48 3.51 -6.25 8.26
N ASP A 49 2.89 -6.94 7.29
CA ASP A 49 2.83 -8.40 7.24
C ASP A 49 4.23 -9.00 6.99
N LEU A 50 5.05 -8.31 6.19
CA LEU A 50 6.41 -8.73 5.86
C LEU A 50 7.42 -8.26 6.93
N LYS A 51 7.64 -9.10 7.94
CA LYS A 51 8.65 -8.86 8.98
C LYS A 51 10.05 -9.18 8.49
N CYS A 52 10.73 -8.22 7.86
CA CYS A 52 12.13 -8.37 7.47
C CYS A 52 13.03 -8.60 8.71
N GLU A 53 13.67 -9.78 8.76
CA GLU A 53 14.48 -10.19 9.93
C GLU A 53 15.80 -9.42 10.07
N ALA A 54 16.41 -9.03 8.94
CA ALA A 54 17.66 -8.31 8.93
C ALA A 54 17.43 -6.84 9.30
N THR A 55 18.23 -6.32 10.23
CA THR A 55 18.15 -4.92 10.68
C THR A 55 18.54 -3.92 9.58
N ASP A 56 19.29 -4.38 8.59
CA ASP A 56 19.74 -3.64 7.41
C ASP A 56 18.90 -3.97 6.16
N ALA A 57 17.76 -4.65 6.31
CA ALA A 57 16.77 -4.81 5.25
C ALA A 57 15.61 -3.83 5.41
N GLU A 58 15.13 -3.30 4.29
CA GLU A 58 13.97 -2.45 4.18
C GLU A 58 12.91 -3.18 3.34
N CYS A 59 11.63 -3.00 3.70
CA CYS A 59 10.55 -3.53 2.87
C CYS A 59 10.37 -2.63 1.65
N GLN A 60 10.36 -3.23 0.47
CA GLN A 60 10.01 -2.58 -0.78
C GLN A 60 8.74 -3.22 -1.33
N PHE A 61 7.73 -2.38 -1.59
CA PHE A 61 6.50 -2.79 -2.26
C PHE A 61 6.60 -2.45 -3.75
N ASP A 62 6.43 -3.47 -4.59
CA ASP A 62 6.35 -3.32 -6.03
C ASP A 62 4.88 -3.18 -6.45
N PHE A 63 4.52 -2.01 -7.00
CA PHE A 63 3.15 -1.69 -7.43
C PHE A 63 2.74 -2.40 -8.72
N GLU A 64 3.69 -2.84 -9.56
CA GLU A 64 3.40 -3.57 -10.80
C GLU A 64 3.08 -5.04 -10.48
N THR A 65 3.90 -5.66 -9.63
CA THR A 65 3.75 -7.07 -9.24
C THR A 65 2.87 -7.27 -8.00
N ARG A 66 2.50 -6.18 -7.30
CA ARG A 66 1.73 -6.15 -6.04
C ARG A 66 2.37 -7.00 -4.94
N LYS A 67 3.69 -6.91 -4.83
CA LYS A 67 4.47 -7.77 -3.92
C LYS A 67 5.38 -6.94 -3.02
N ALA A 68 5.24 -7.15 -1.71
CA ALA A 68 6.25 -6.72 -0.74
C ALA A 68 7.44 -7.68 -0.73
N THR A 69 8.66 -7.14 -0.75
CA THR A 69 9.91 -7.90 -0.68
C THR A 69 10.90 -7.20 0.25
N CYS A 70 11.65 -7.96 1.04
CA CYS A 70 12.76 -7.42 1.82
C CYS A 70 13.95 -7.20 0.90
N VAL A 71 14.47 -5.98 0.88
CA VAL A 71 15.67 -5.61 0.13
C VAL A 71 16.71 -5.04 1.08
N CYS A 72 17.98 -5.31 0.83
CA CYS A 72 19.05 -4.76 1.64
C CYS A 72 19.18 -3.26 1.40
N ARG A 73 19.46 -2.50 2.48
CA ARG A 73 19.74 -1.07 2.39
C ARG A 73 20.98 -0.81 1.53
N ASP A 74 22.00 -1.66 1.65
CA ASP A 74 23.12 -1.67 0.73
C ASP A 74 22.75 -2.44 -0.55
N LYS A 75 22.76 -1.73 -1.68
CA LYS A 75 22.44 -2.29 -3.00
C LYS A 75 23.50 -3.26 -3.54
N SER A 76 24.67 -3.32 -2.91
CA SER A 76 25.70 -4.32 -3.23
C SER A 76 25.41 -5.69 -2.60
N GLN A 77 24.50 -5.74 -1.63
CA GLN A 77 24.13 -6.96 -0.91
C GLN A 77 22.80 -7.51 -1.40
N VAL A 78 22.62 -8.82 -1.25
CA VAL A 78 21.38 -9.52 -1.58
C VAL A 78 20.73 -10.04 -0.31
N TYR A 79 19.41 -9.88 -0.21
CA TYR A 79 18.65 -10.44 0.89
C TYR A 79 18.48 -11.95 0.71
N VAL A 80 19.10 -12.74 1.57
CA VAL A 80 19.10 -14.20 1.54
C VAL A 80 18.80 -14.73 2.94
N ASN A 81 17.73 -15.51 3.08
CA ASN A 81 17.36 -16.22 4.33
C ASN A 81 17.43 -15.35 5.60
N GLY A 82 16.89 -14.14 5.57
CA GLY A 82 16.88 -13.27 6.75
C GLY A 82 18.14 -12.42 6.94
N GLN A 83 19.09 -12.44 6.00
CA GLN A 83 20.36 -11.70 6.09
C GLN A 83 20.72 -10.98 4.79
N CYS A 84 21.47 -9.90 4.90
CA CYS A 84 22.07 -9.19 3.77
C CYS A 84 23.53 -9.64 3.58
N VAL A 85 23.82 -10.24 2.41
CA VAL A 85 25.12 -10.86 2.08
C VAL A 85 25.72 -10.35 0.79
#